data_AF-A0A1T4X5C5-F1
#
_entry.id   AF-A0A1T4X5C5-F1
#
_cell.length_a   1.000
_cell.length_b   1.000
_cell.length_c   1.000
_cell.angle_alpha   90.00
_cell.angle_beta   90.00
_cell.angle_gamma   90.00
#
_symmetry.space_group_name_H-M   'P 1'
#
loop_
_entity.id
_entity.type
_entity.pdbx_description
1 polymer ?
#
loop_
_entity_poly.entity_id
_entity_poly.type
_entity_poly.pdbx_seq_one_letter_code
_entity_poly.pdbx_strand_id
1 'polypeptide(L)'
;MIDTFRWLKEADARHEQAMVSRKFGKLTLLAMTRGGISPLWLARCDCGQVREVSIQRVIVGTATSCGCTPDFMPPQPQSEWGTWRAMLDRCYQPSNPSYPHYGGRGIKICERWQTFDNFLADMGVRPGPKMSIDRIDVDGDYEPGNCRWATATIQANNQQRHKRRRMARAKAI
;
A
#
# COMPACT_ATOMS: atom_id res chain seq x y z
N MET A 1 36.94 21.66 -37.36
CA MET A 1 36.00 22.33 -36.44
C MET A 1 35.38 21.21 -35.62
N ILE A 2 35.94 20.94 -34.45
CA ILE A 2 35.58 19.77 -33.63
C ILE A 2 34.29 20.15 -32.89
N ASP A 3 33.26 19.35 -33.10
CA ASP A 3 31.90 19.52 -32.63
C ASP A 3 31.83 19.39 -31.10
N THR A 4 32.09 20.51 -30.41
CA THR A 4 32.12 20.63 -28.94
C THR A 4 30.74 20.52 -28.29
N PHE A 5 29.66 20.39 -29.07
CA PHE A 5 28.30 20.31 -28.53
C PHE A 5 27.76 18.89 -28.35
N ARG A 6 28.41 17.87 -28.92
CA ARG A 6 27.98 16.48 -28.76
C ARG A 6 28.34 15.90 -27.38
N TRP A 7 29.47 16.32 -26.81
CA TRP A 7 29.96 15.81 -25.52
C TRP A 7 29.12 16.29 -24.32
N LEU A 8 28.54 17.49 -24.37
CA LEU A 8 27.71 18.06 -23.30
C LEU A 8 26.37 17.32 -23.12
N LYS A 9 25.80 16.72 -24.18
CA LYS A 9 24.58 15.89 -24.04
C LYS A 9 24.87 14.47 -23.52
N GLU A 10 26.08 13.96 -23.75
CA GLU A 10 26.50 12.63 -23.31
C GLU A 10 27.10 12.61 -21.89
N ALA A 11 27.54 13.76 -21.37
CA ALA A 11 28.02 13.91 -20.00
C ALA A 11 26.87 13.90 -18.97
N ASP A 12 25.69 14.41 -19.34
CA ASP A 12 24.51 14.52 -18.47
C ASP A 12 23.86 13.14 -18.22
N ALA A 13 23.71 12.32 -19.28
CA ALA A 13 23.10 10.99 -19.19
C ALA A 13 23.94 9.98 -18.38
N ARG A 14 25.28 10.07 -18.45
CA ARG A 14 26.19 9.18 -17.69
C ARG A 14 26.19 9.53 -16.19
N HIS A 15 26.10 10.82 -15.85
CA HIS A 15 25.97 11.25 -14.46
C HIS A 15 24.61 10.87 -13.87
N GLU A 16 23.54 10.95 -14.66
CA GLU A 16 22.23 10.49 -14.24
C GLU A 16 22.23 8.99 -13.95
N GLN A 17 22.73 8.17 -14.89
CA GLN A 17 22.83 6.71 -14.72
C GLN A 17 23.65 6.28 -13.50
N ALA A 18 24.70 7.02 -13.16
CA ALA A 18 25.52 6.74 -11.97
C ALA A 18 24.79 7.06 -10.65
N MET A 19 23.76 7.90 -10.68
CA MET A 19 23.06 8.42 -9.50
C MET A 19 21.68 7.79 -9.30
N VAL A 20 21.02 7.35 -10.38
CA VAL A 20 19.80 6.54 -10.32
C VAL A 20 20.03 5.30 -9.46
N SER A 21 19.02 4.94 -8.67
CA SER A 21 19.04 3.83 -7.72
C SER A 21 20.00 3.97 -6.53
N ARG A 22 20.82 5.03 -6.44
CA ARG A 22 21.62 5.29 -5.24
C ARG A 22 20.72 5.70 -4.08
N LYS A 23 21.06 5.19 -2.89
CA LYS A 23 20.34 5.42 -1.64
C LYS A 23 21.09 6.43 -0.76
N PHE A 24 20.36 7.38 -0.21
CA PHE A 24 20.83 8.44 0.68
C PHE A 24 19.86 8.54 1.87
N GLY A 25 20.29 8.04 3.02
CA GLY A 25 19.38 7.83 4.17
C GLY A 25 18.22 6.89 3.77
N LYS A 26 16.99 7.38 3.87
CA LYS A 26 15.76 6.67 3.48
C LYS A 26 15.32 6.96 2.04
N LEU A 27 16.06 7.76 1.27
CA LEU A 27 15.69 8.16 -0.09
C LEU A 27 16.49 7.39 -1.14
N THR A 28 15.83 6.86 -2.16
CA THR A 28 16.43 6.25 -3.35
C THR A 28 16.11 7.10 -4.57
N LEU A 29 17.14 7.60 -5.26
CA LEU A 29 16.98 8.43 -6.46
C LEU A 29 16.41 7.59 -7.63
N LEU A 30 15.45 8.14 -8.37
CA LEU A 30 14.77 7.47 -9.47
C LEU A 30 15.09 8.09 -10.83
N ALA A 31 14.98 9.41 -10.95
CA ALA A 31 15.21 10.15 -12.19
C ALA A 31 15.41 11.64 -11.89
N MET A 32 16.12 12.34 -12.77
CA MET A 32 16.22 13.80 -12.73
C MET A 32 14.97 14.42 -13.39
N THR A 33 14.39 15.48 -12.81
CA THR A 33 13.15 16.10 -13.35
C THR A 33 13.39 17.41 -14.07
N ARG A 34 14.12 18.35 -13.44
CA ARG A 34 14.37 19.68 -14.01
C ARG A 34 15.85 20.05 -13.92
N GLY A 35 16.36 20.59 -15.04
CA GLY A 35 17.73 21.08 -15.21
C GLY A 35 17.93 22.52 -14.74
N GLY A 36 19.04 22.73 -14.05
CA GLY A 36 19.52 23.99 -13.47
C GLY A 36 20.79 23.71 -12.63
N ILE A 37 21.33 24.72 -11.94
CA ILE A 37 22.58 24.58 -11.15
C ILE A 37 22.44 23.56 -9.99
N SER A 38 21.22 23.37 -9.48
CA SER A 38 20.89 22.37 -8.46
C SER A 38 19.67 21.57 -8.95
N PRO A 39 19.88 20.46 -9.69
CA PRO A 39 18.77 19.73 -10.28
C PRO A 39 17.88 19.08 -9.21
N LEU A 40 16.59 19.05 -9.50
CA LEU A 40 15.62 18.28 -8.73
C LEU A 40 15.59 16.84 -9.23
N TRP A 41 15.42 15.94 -8.29
CA TRP A 41 15.38 14.51 -8.52
C TRP A 41 14.09 13.92 -7.95
N LEU A 42 13.44 13.04 -8.68
CA LEU A 42 12.47 12.13 -8.08
C LEU A 42 13.21 11.14 -7.20
N ALA A 43 12.77 11.03 -5.95
CA ALA A 43 13.27 10.05 -5.01
C ALA A 43 12.12 9.28 -4.37
N ARG A 44 12.29 7.97 -4.25
CA ARG A 44 11.41 7.10 -3.46
C ARG A 44 11.93 7.03 -2.03
N CYS A 45 11.08 7.31 -1.05
CA CYS A 45 11.41 7.08 0.35
C CYS A 45 11.12 5.63 0.75
N ASP A 46 11.79 5.11 1.78
CA ASP A 46 11.51 3.80 2.39
C ASP A 46 10.05 3.67 2.86
N CYS A 47 9.36 4.79 3.12
CA CYS A 47 7.93 4.81 3.43
C CYS A 47 7.02 4.60 2.21
N GLY A 48 7.59 4.47 1.00
CA GLY A 48 6.89 4.24 -0.26
C GLY A 48 6.53 5.50 -1.05
N GLN A 49 6.59 6.70 -0.45
CA GLN A 49 6.26 7.95 -1.15
C GLN A 49 7.36 8.34 -2.14
N VAL A 50 6.95 8.83 -3.31
CA VAL A 50 7.84 9.43 -4.31
C VAL A 50 7.68 10.95 -4.27
N ARG A 51 8.79 11.70 -4.18
CA ARG A 51 8.78 13.17 -4.16
C ARG A 51 9.97 13.74 -4.92
N GLU A 52 9.83 14.97 -5.39
CA GLU A 52 10.97 15.75 -5.88
C GLU A 52 11.83 16.23 -4.70
N VAL A 53 13.15 16.03 -4.80
CA VAL A 53 14.14 16.41 -3.81
C VAL A 53 15.31 17.12 -4.47
N SER A 54 15.89 18.10 -3.78
CA SER A 54 17.11 18.77 -4.24
C SER A 54 18.31 17.84 -4.07
N ILE A 55 19.06 17.63 -5.15
CA ILE A 55 20.24 16.75 -5.11
C ILE A 55 21.30 17.26 -4.13
N GLN A 56 21.49 18.57 -4.05
CA GLN A 56 22.45 19.18 -3.14
C GLN A 56 22.11 18.88 -1.68
N ARG A 57 20.83 18.96 -1.31
CA ARG A 57 20.37 18.64 0.05
C ARG A 57 20.52 17.15 0.37
N VAL A 58 20.33 16.29 -0.63
CA VAL A 58 20.49 14.84 -0.50
C VAL A 58 21.97 14.47 -0.31
N ILE A 59 22.88 15.02 -1.12
CA ILE A 59 24.32 14.74 -1.06
C ILE A 59 24.92 15.24 0.27
N VAL A 60 24.55 16.45 0.71
CA VAL A 60 25.04 17.03 1.97
C VAL A 60 24.36 16.38 3.20
N GLY A 61 23.32 15.56 2.99
CA GLY A 61 22.65 14.83 4.06
C GLY A 61 21.64 15.66 4.89
N THR A 62 21.20 16.82 4.39
CA THR A 62 20.14 17.62 5.04
C THR A 62 18.74 17.21 4.61
N ALA A 63 18.61 16.37 3.58
CA ALA A 63 17.39 15.70 3.16
C ALA A 63 17.62 14.19 3.13
N THR A 64 17.28 13.51 4.23
CA THR A 64 17.50 12.05 4.41
C THR A 64 16.22 11.24 4.36
N SER A 65 15.05 11.89 4.26
CA SER A 65 13.73 11.25 4.13
C SER A 65 12.75 12.21 3.47
N CYS A 66 11.57 11.73 3.09
CA CYS A 66 10.51 12.58 2.55
C CYS A 66 9.74 13.39 3.62
N GLY A 67 10.22 13.43 4.87
CA GLY A 67 9.53 14.04 6.01
C GLY A 67 8.39 13.17 6.57
N CYS A 68 8.37 11.87 6.26
CA CYS A 68 7.42 10.93 6.86
C CYS A 68 7.75 10.74 8.35
N THR A 69 7.00 11.43 9.21
CA THR A 69 6.89 11.09 10.62
C THR A 69 5.71 10.14 10.84
N PRO A 70 5.69 9.33 11.91
CA PRO A 70 4.54 8.49 12.25
C PRO A 70 3.22 9.27 12.27
N ASP A 71 3.27 10.53 12.71
CA ASP A 71 2.10 11.41 12.85
C ASP A 71 1.56 11.96 11.51
N PHE A 72 2.39 11.98 10.46
CA PHE A 72 2.04 12.48 9.12
C PHE A 72 2.11 11.40 8.04
N MET A 73 2.14 10.12 8.42
CA MET A 73 1.99 9.05 7.45
C MET A 73 0.49 8.90 7.14
N PRO A 74 0.00 9.36 5.97
CA PRO A 74 -1.36 9.02 5.58
C PRO A 74 -1.44 7.49 5.55
N PRO A 75 -2.55 6.88 6.01
CA PRO A 75 -2.72 5.45 5.91
C PRO A 75 -2.44 5.06 4.46
N GLN A 76 -1.39 4.27 4.25
CA GLN A 76 -1.03 3.83 2.92
C GLN A 76 -2.26 3.08 2.37
N PRO A 77 -2.75 3.42 1.17
CA PRO A 77 -3.83 2.68 0.58
C PRO A 77 -3.35 1.23 0.50
N GLN A 78 -3.94 0.32 1.29
CA GLN A 78 -3.56 -1.09 1.24
C GLN A 78 -3.69 -1.56 -0.21
N SER A 79 -2.59 -1.91 -0.87
CA SER A 79 -2.70 -2.51 -2.19
C SER A 79 -3.56 -3.76 -2.10
N GLU A 80 -4.14 -4.20 -3.22
CA GLU A 80 -4.88 -5.45 -3.30
C GLU A 80 -4.03 -6.60 -2.76
N TRP A 81 -2.73 -6.59 -3.09
CA TRP A 81 -1.75 -7.53 -2.54
C TRP A 81 -1.62 -7.42 -1.02
N GLY A 82 -1.54 -6.20 -0.48
CA GLY A 82 -1.50 -5.98 0.97
C GLY A 82 -2.77 -6.44 1.67
N THR A 83 -3.95 -6.23 1.07
CA THR A 83 -5.23 -6.71 1.59
C THR A 83 -5.30 -8.24 1.56
N TRP A 84 -4.89 -8.88 0.47
CA TRP A 84 -4.83 -10.33 0.34
C TRP A 84 -3.84 -10.94 1.35
N ARG A 85 -2.66 -10.32 1.52
CA ARG A 85 -1.68 -10.78 2.51
C ARG A 85 -2.20 -10.64 3.94
N ALA A 86 -2.83 -9.50 4.26
CA ALA A 86 -3.44 -9.29 5.57
C ALA A 86 -4.62 -10.24 5.83
N MET A 87 -5.34 -10.67 4.79
CA MET A 87 -6.36 -11.73 4.88
C MET A 87 -5.72 -13.06 5.30
N LEU A 88 -4.65 -13.49 4.63
CA LEU A 88 -3.89 -14.70 4.99
C LEU A 88 -3.36 -14.65 6.42
N ASP A 89 -2.71 -13.55 6.82
CA ASP A 89 -2.13 -13.43 8.16
C ASP A 89 -3.23 -13.49 9.25
N ARG A 90 -4.41 -12.90 9.01
CA ARG A 90 -5.55 -12.99 9.96
C ARG A 90 -6.06 -14.42 10.13
N CYS A 91 -6.08 -15.22 9.06
CA CYS A 91 -6.62 -16.58 9.09
C CYS A 91 -5.60 -17.63 9.53
N TYR A 92 -4.31 -17.45 9.25
CA TYR A 92 -3.34 -18.54 9.36
C TYR A 92 -2.09 -18.22 10.17
N GLN A 93 -1.92 -16.98 10.67
CA GLN A 93 -0.78 -16.61 11.50
C GLN A 93 -1.21 -16.46 12.97
N PRO A 94 -0.99 -17.45 13.85
CA PRO A 94 -1.40 -17.37 15.27
C PRO A 94 -0.77 -16.21 16.05
N SER A 95 0.41 -15.73 15.61
CA SER A 95 1.06 -14.56 16.22
C SER A 95 0.45 -13.22 15.79
N ASN A 96 -0.46 -13.21 14.82
CA ASN A 96 -1.15 -11.99 14.41
C ASN A 96 -2.17 -11.58 15.49
N PRO A 97 -2.19 -10.32 15.98
CA PRO A 97 -3.12 -9.88 17.02
C PRO A 97 -4.60 -10.08 16.66
N SER A 98 -4.93 -10.08 15.37
CA SER A 98 -6.30 -10.31 14.90
C SER A 98 -6.67 -11.79 14.85
N TYR A 99 -5.71 -12.73 14.83
CA TYR A 99 -5.97 -14.16 14.64
C TYR A 99 -7.08 -14.74 15.55
N PRO A 100 -7.17 -14.42 16.86
CA PRO A 100 -8.24 -14.95 17.72
C PRO A 100 -9.65 -14.63 17.24
N HIS A 101 -9.84 -13.57 16.46
CA HIS A 101 -11.13 -13.15 15.91
C HIS A 101 -11.41 -13.68 14.49
N TYR A 102 -10.45 -14.39 13.90
CA TYR A 102 -10.50 -14.90 12.53
C TYR A 102 -10.11 -16.38 12.54
N GLY A 103 -8.84 -16.72 12.28
CA GLY A 103 -8.36 -18.10 12.27
C GLY A 103 -8.66 -18.87 13.55
N GLY A 104 -8.55 -18.21 14.71
CA GLY A 104 -8.90 -18.78 16.02
C GLY A 104 -10.38 -19.14 16.18
N ARG A 105 -11.28 -18.60 15.33
CA ARG A 105 -12.70 -18.98 15.24
C ARG A 105 -12.98 -20.04 14.18
N GLY A 106 -11.97 -20.46 13.43
CA GLY A 106 -12.11 -21.39 12.31
C GLY A 106 -12.43 -20.73 10.96
N ILE A 107 -12.35 -19.39 10.86
CA ILE A 107 -12.55 -18.66 9.61
C ILE A 107 -11.36 -18.89 8.68
N LYS A 108 -11.63 -19.33 7.45
CA LYS A 108 -10.62 -19.70 6.45
C LYS A 108 -10.74 -18.85 5.19
N ILE A 109 -9.79 -19.06 4.30
CA ILE A 109 -9.78 -18.57 2.93
C ILE A 109 -10.02 -19.76 2.01
N CYS A 110 -10.92 -19.59 1.04
CA CYS A 110 -11.19 -20.63 0.05
C CYS A 110 -9.91 -20.99 -0.74
N GLU A 111 -9.84 -22.23 -1.22
CA GLU A 111 -8.65 -22.75 -1.93
C GLU A 111 -8.26 -21.90 -3.14
N ARG A 112 -9.25 -21.39 -3.88
CA ARG A 112 -9.03 -20.53 -5.04
C ARG A 112 -8.25 -19.26 -4.68
N TRP A 113 -8.49 -18.68 -3.50
CA TRP A 113 -7.82 -17.45 -3.05
C TRP A 113 -6.48 -17.67 -2.34
N GLN A 114 -5.94 -18.88 -2.38
CA GLN A 114 -4.57 -19.17 -1.92
C GLN A 114 -3.50 -18.55 -2.83
N THR A 115 -3.88 -18.08 -4.03
CA THR A 115 -3.02 -17.30 -4.94
C THR A 115 -3.59 -15.91 -5.14
N PHE A 116 -2.71 -14.90 -5.19
CA PHE A 116 -3.12 -13.52 -5.39
C PHE A 116 -3.87 -13.29 -6.71
N ASP A 117 -3.47 -13.94 -7.81
CA ASP A 117 -4.09 -13.71 -9.13
C ASP A 117 -5.57 -14.08 -9.15
N ASN A 118 -5.93 -15.22 -8.55
CA ASN A 118 -7.33 -15.63 -8.41
C ASN A 118 -8.13 -14.70 -7.49
N PHE A 119 -7.53 -14.25 -6.38
CA PHE A 119 -8.15 -13.25 -5.52
C PHE A 119 -8.45 -11.96 -6.30
N LEU A 120 -7.48 -11.47 -7.07
CA LEU A 120 -7.64 -10.26 -7.88
C LEU A 120 -8.64 -10.44 -9.02
N ALA A 121 -8.66 -11.62 -9.66
CA ALA A 121 -9.62 -11.94 -10.70
C ALA A 121 -11.07 -11.91 -10.19
N ASP A 122 -11.31 -12.39 -8.98
CA ASP A 122 -12.67 -12.46 -8.40
C ASP A 122 -13.08 -11.14 -7.74
N MET A 123 -12.17 -10.47 -7.03
CA MET A 123 -12.48 -9.22 -6.30
C MET A 123 -12.33 -7.96 -7.15
N GLY A 124 -11.54 -8.03 -8.23
CA GLY A 124 -11.16 -6.87 -9.02
C GLY A 124 -10.27 -5.87 -8.27
N VAL A 125 -9.90 -4.81 -8.99
CA VAL A 125 -9.16 -3.67 -8.43
C VAL A 125 -10.02 -2.98 -7.38
N ARG A 126 -9.40 -2.56 -6.29
CA ARG A 126 -10.09 -1.82 -5.23
C ARG A 126 -10.65 -0.50 -5.81
N PRO A 127 -11.97 -0.24 -5.68
CA PRO A 127 -12.60 0.92 -6.31
C PRO A 127 -12.13 2.29 -5.80
N GLY A 128 -11.53 2.36 -4.61
CA GLY A 128 -11.04 3.62 -4.06
C GLY A 128 -10.27 3.49 -2.75
N PRO A 129 -9.59 4.56 -2.32
CA PRO A 129 -8.65 4.53 -1.19
C PRO A 129 -9.32 4.29 0.17
N LYS A 130 -10.63 4.53 0.29
CA LYS A 130 -11.42 4.33 1.52
C LYS A 130 -12.07 2.95 1.60
N MET A 131 -11.84 2.09 0.61
CA MET A 131 -12.40 0.74 0.55
C MET A 131 -11.44 -0.27 1.18
N SER A 132 -11.98 -1.25 1.89
CA SER A 132 -11.25 -2.44 2.33
C SER A 132 -12.15 -3.67 2.23
N ILE A 133 -11.55 -4.85 2.32
CA ILE A 133 -12.28 -6.12 2.21
C ILE A 133 -13.20 -6.32 3.43
N ASP A 134 -14.46 -6.62 3.14
CA ASP A 134 -15.52 -6.91 4.12
C ASP A 134 -16.12 -8.28 3.81
N ARG A 135 -16.37 -9.08 4.84
CA ARG A 135 -17.11 -10.34 4.71
C ARG A 135 -18.59 -10.09 4.94
N ILE A 136 -19.45 -10.34 3.96
CA ILE A 136 -20.90 -10.06 4.00
C ILE A 136 -21.56 -10.78 5.18
N ASP A 137 -21.29 -12.07 5.37
CA ASP A 137 -21.50 -12.77 6.63
C ASP A 137 -20.20 -12.79 7.43
N VAL A 138 -20.21 -12.07 8.56
CA VAL A 138 -19.07 -11.93 9.47
C VAL A 138 -18.58 -13.26 10.03
N ASP A 139 -19.47 -14.25 10.10
CA ASP A 139 -19.22 -15.60 10.60
C ASP A 139 -18.76 -16.58 9.49
N GLY A 140 -18.90 -16.20 8.22
CA GLY A 140 -18.46 -16.99 7.06
C GLY A 140 -16.99 -16.77 6.67
N ASP A 141 -16.55 -17.55 5.69
CA ASP A 141 -15.16 -17.59 5.19
C ASP A 141 -14.85 -16.47 4.18
N TYR A 142 -13.57 -16.32 3.83
CA TYR A 142 -13.15 -15.47 2.71
C TYR A 142 -13.28 -16.21 1.38
N GLU A 143 -14.27 -15.81 0.60
CA GLU A 143 -14.60 -16.38 -0.70
C GLU A 143 -15.37 -15.36 -1.55
N PRO A 144 -15.42 -15.53 -2.90
CA PRO A 144 -16.10 -14.59 -3.80
C PRO A 144 -17.55 -14.30 -3.42
N GLY A 145 -18.28 -15.31 -2.95
CA GLY A 145 -19.70 -15.18 -2.56
C GLY A 145 -19.91 -14.45 -1.23
N ASN A 146 -18.88 -14.37 -0.38
CA ASN A 146 -18.98 -13.79 0.95
C ASN A 146 -18.14 -12.53 1.12
N CYS A 147 -17.48 -12.01 0.09
CA CYS A 147 -16.57 -10.87 0.21
C CYS A 147 -16.92 -9.73 -0.73
N ARG A 148 -16.65 -8.50 -0.29
CA ARG A 148 -16.82 -7.29 -1.10
C ARG A 148 -15.86 -6.19 -0.68
N TRP A 149 -15.67 -5.21 -1.57
CA TRP A 149 -15.10 -3.92 -1.19
C TRP A 149 -16.14 -3.09 -0.45
N ALA A 150 -15.78 -2.57 0.73
CA ALA A 150 -16.69 -1.78 1.55
C ALA A 150 -15.95 -0.63 2.24
N THR A 151 -16.70 0.42 2.56
CA THR A 151 -16.22 1.53 3.39
C THR A 151 -16.29 1.17 4.87
N ALA A 152 -15.57 1.92 5.71
CA ALA A 152 -15.61 1.76 7.16
C ALA A 152 -17.04 1.80 7.74
N THR A 153 -17.92 2.64 7.20
CA THR A 153 -19.33 2.73 7.63
C THR A 153 -20.09 1.44 7.33
N ILE A 154 -19.89 0.86 6.14
CA ILE A 154 -20.54 -0.38 5.74
C ILE A 154 -20.05 -1.54 6.62
N GLN A 155 -18.74 -1.63 6.86
CA GLN A 155 -18.14 -2.64 7.74
C GLN A 155 -18.64 -2.52 9.19
N ALA A 156 -18.74 -1.30 9.72
CA ALA A 156 -19.22 -1.06 11.06
C ALA A 156 -20.66 -1.58 11.27
N ASN A 157 -21.52 -1.38 10.27
CA ASN A 157 -22.89 -1.88 10.30
C ASN A 157 -23.00 -3.41 10.21
N ASN A 158 -21.95 -4.06 9.68
CA ASN A 158 -21.87 -5.50 9.51
C ASN A 158 -21.34 -6.26 10.74
N GLN A 159 -21.01 -5.55 11.83
CA GLN A 159 -20.45 -6.18 13.03
C GLN A 159 -21.50 -7.01 13.80
N GLN A 160 -21.04 -8.08 14.47
CA GLN A 160 -21.87 -9.01 15.23
C GLN A 160 -22.78 -8.34 16.27
N ARG A 161 -22.31 -7.23 16.88
CA ARG A 161 -23.10 -6.41 17.80
C ARG A 161 -24.35 -5.84 17.14
N HIS A 162 -24.25 -5.39 15.88
CA HIS A 162 -25.38 -4.86 15.12
C HIS A 162 -26.32 -5.97 14.64
N LYS A 163 -25.77 -7.14 14.23
CA LYS A 163 -26.56 -8.36 13.91
C LYS A 163 -27.42 -8.79 15.11
N ARG A 164 -26.83 -8.91 16.31
CA ARG A 164 -27.54 -9.23 17.57
C ARG A 164 -28.63 -8.22 17.92
N ARG A 165 -28.33 -6.92 17.82
CA ARG A 165 -29.32 -5.84 18.04
C ARG A 165 -30.49 -5.92 17.06
N ARG A 166 -30.24 -6.22 15.78
CA ARG A 166 -31.28 -6.32 14.74
C ARG A 166 -32.18 -7.54 14.98
N MET A 167 -31.59 -8.69 15.32
CA MET A 167 -32.33 -9.91 15.67
C MET A 167 -33.18 -9.72 16.94
N ALA A 168 -32.63 -9.07 17.98
CA ALA A 168 -33.37 -8.78 19.20
C ALA A 168 -34.59 -7.87 18.95
N ARG A 169 -34.44 -6.86 18.07
CA ARG A 169 -35.56 -5.98 17.65
C ARG A 169 -36.61 -6.72 16.85
N ALA A 170 -36.22 -7.61 15.94
CA ALA A 170 -37.15 -8.38 15.12
C ALA A 170 -37.95 -9.43 15.90
N LYS A 171 -37.44 -9.90 17.05
CA LYS A 171 -38.16 -10.80 17.97
C LYS A 171 -39.11 -10.09 18.93
N ALA A 172 -39.08 -8.76 19.00
CA ALA A 172 -39.88 -7.95 19.91
C ALA A 172 -41.13 -7.34 19.23
N ILE A 173 -41.43 -7.75 18.00
CA ILE A 173 -42.61 -7.41 17.19
C ILE A 173 -43.39 -8.70 16.97
#